data_AF-A0A815KDD4-F1
#
_entry.id   AF-A0A815KDD4-F1
#
_cell.length_a   1.000
_cell.length_b   1.000
_cell.length_c   1.000
_cell.angle_alpha   90.00
_cell.angle_beta   90.00
_cell.angle_gamma   90.00
#
_symmetry.space_group_name_H-M   'P 1'
#
loop_
_entity.id
_entity.type
_entity.pdbx_description
1 polymer ?
#
loop_
_entity_poly.entity_id
_entity_poly.type
_entity_poly.pdbx_seq_one_letter_code
_entity_poly.pdbx_strand_id
1 'polypeptide(L)'
;MVKVQQDLIELSQFKINKKISPGPSNPPVPILHSLTRKARKAVDIRTKVEKQIAKKQKEEQLHELALHARTDRTGICPADNFDDTEALINASKCFEQEYDFKEADRAELRERPVQFQCDEDPFGLSNFLKDVRHGSAGSSALSANRSSSSSFKRSNADDQQERTSEKRRKK
;
A
#
# COMPACT_ATOMS: atom_id res chain seq x y z
N MET A 1 -80.31 13.27 21.74
CA MET A 1 -80.25 14.49 20.90
C MET A 1 -80.54 14.09 19.47
N VAL A 2 -81.59 14.63 18.86
CA VAL A 2 -81.94 14.36 17.46
C VAL A 2 -81.21 15.38 16.59
N LYS A 3 -80.58 14.93 15.50
CA LYS A 3 -79.92 15.82 14.54
C LYS A 3 -80.99 16.55 13.75
N VAL A 4 -80.89 17.88 13.65
CA VAL A 4 -81.79 18.68 12.82
C VAL A 4 -81.63 18.26 11.36
N GLN A 5 -82.74 18.04 10.67
CA GLN A 5 -82.76 17.71 9.25
C GLN A 5 -82.17 18.89 8.46
N GLN A 6 -81.19 18.63 7.60
CA GLN A 6 -80.54 19.65 6.77
C GLN A 6 -81.21 19.69 5.40
N ASP A 7 -81.69 20.86 5.01
CA ASP A 7 -82.39 21.05 3.75
C ASP A 7 -81.40 21.14 2.58
N LEU A 8 -81.60 20.30 1.57
CA LEU A 8 -80.67 20.13 0.44
C LEU A 8 -80.61 21.35 -0.50
N ILE A 9 -81.54 22.28 -0.36
CA ILE A 9 -81.67 23.46 -1.22
C ILE A 9 -81.43 24.78 -0.47
N GLU A 10 -81.19 24.71 0.85
CA GLU A 10 -80.93 25.89 1.64
C GLU A 10 -79.48 26.37 1.44
N LEU A 11 -79.31 27.65 1.11
CA LEU A 11 -77.99 28.23 0.88
C LEU A 11 -77.25 28.49 2.20
N SER A 12 -75.92 28.48 2.15
CA SER A 12 -75.07 28.74 3.32
C SER A 12 -75.38 30.09 3.96
N GLN A 13 -75.76 30.08 5.23
CA GLN A 13 -76.15 31.28 5.98
C GLN A 13 -74.97 32.17 6.41
N PHE A 14 -73.72 31.69 6.33
CA PHE A 14 -72.54 32.39 6.86
C PHE A 14 -71.59 32.90 5.76
N LYS A 15 -71.00 34.09 5.98
CA LYS A 15 -69.93 34.64 5.15
C LYS A 15 -68.60 33.94 5.46
N ILE A 16 -68.10 33.13 4.53
CA ILE A 16 -66.87 32.33 4.70
C ILE A 16 -65.60 33.11 4.28
N ASN A 17 -65.74 34.30 3.68
CA ASN A 17 -64.63 35.07 3.10
C ASN A 17 -63.75 35.82 4.11
N LYS A 18 -63.78 35.45 5.40
CA LYS A 18 -62.93 36.07 6.41
C LYS A 18 -61.52 35.51 6.31
N LYS A 19 -60.56 36.32 5.87
CA LYS A 19 -59.15 35.92 5.79
C LYS A 19 -58.56 35.83 7.20
N ILE A 20 -57.93 34.69 7.49
CA ILE A 20 -57.25 34.41 8.75
C ILE A 20 -55.78 34.13 8.43
N SER A 21 -54.86 34.57 9.29
CA SER A 21 -53.45 34.21 9.13
C SER A 21 -53.28 32.70 9.27
N PRO A 22 -52.35 32.09 8.53
CA PRO A 22 -51.96 30.70 8.75
C PRO A 22 -51.63 30.44 10.23
N GLY A 23 -51.99 29.25 10.72
CA GLY A 23 -51.68 28.84 12.08
C GLY A 23 -50.17 28.71 12.33
N PRO A 24 -49.75 28.54 13.60
CA PRO A 24 -48.35 28.31 13.93
C PRO A 24 -47.83 27.05 13.24
N SER A 25 -46.60 27.09 12.72
CA SER A 25 -45.92 25.91 12.22
C SER A 25 -45.69 24.93 13.36
N ASN A 26 -45.83 23.63 13.05
CA ASN A 26 -45.36 22.56 13.92
C ASN A 26 -43.88 22.78 14.28
N PRO A 27 -43.43 22.34 15.48
CA PRO A 27 -42.05 22.51 15.91
C PRO A 27 -41.09 21.88 14.88
N PRO A 28 -39.95 22.54 14.58
CA PRO A 28 -39.00 22.03 13.60
C PRO A 28 -38.39 20.73 14.11
N VAL A 29 -38.44 19.69 13.27
CA VAL A 29 -37.74 18.44 13.54
C VAL A 29 -36.22 18.63 13.45
N PRO A 30 -35.44 17.95 14.29
CA PRO A 30 -33.99 18.09 14.28
C PRO A 30 -33.40 17.59 12.96
N ILE A 31 -32.61 18.43 12.31
CA ILE A 31 -31.94 18.09 11.04
C ILE A 31 -30.54 17.56 11.34
N LEU A 32 -30.38 16.24 11.25
CA LEU A 32 -29.10 15.55 11.41
C LEU A 32 -28.27 15.66 10.12
N HIS A 33 -27.33 16.61 10.10
CA HIS A 33 -26.42 16.81 8.97
C HIS A 33 -25.20 15.89 9.07
N SER A 34 -24.69 15.48 7.91
CA SER A 34 -23.36 14.85 7.82
C SER A 34 -22.23 15.84 8.15
N LEU A 35 -21.05 15.33 8.53
CA LEU A 35 -19.86 16.15 8.81
C LEU A 35 -19.59 17.19 7.70
N THR A 36 -19.25 18.40 8.12
CA THR A 36 -19.02 19.53 7.21
C THR A 36 -17.86 19.24 6.24
N ARG A 37 -17.91 19.84 5.04
CA ARG A 37 -16.85 19.70 4.03
C ARG A 37 -15.46 20.07 4.56
N LYS A 38 -15.37 21.06 5.45
CA LYS A 38 -14.10 21.48 6.07
C LYS A 38 -13.56 20.40 7.01
N ALA A 39 -14.42 19.78 7.82
CA ALA A 39 -14.04 18.70 8.72
C ALA A 39 -13.48 17.50 7.93
N ARG A 40 -14.14 17.09 6.84
CA ARG A 40 -13.67 15.97 5.99
C ARG A 40 -12.27 16.23 5.43
N LYS A 41 -12.07 17.41 4.83
CA LYS A 41 -10.76 17.80 4.28
C LYS A 41 -9.65 17.84 5.32
N ALA A 42 -9.93 18.35 6.52
CA ALA A 42 -8.95 18.42 7.59
C ALA A 42 -8.50 17.02 8.04
N VAL A 43 -9.44 16.07 8.15
CA VAL A 43 -9.13 14.67 8.47
C VAL A 43 -8.30 14.01 7.36
N ASP A 44 -8.64 14.24 6.09
CA ASP A 44 -7.88 13.69 4.96
C ASP A 44 -6.44 14.20 4.93
N ILE A 45 -6.23 15.48 5.20
CA ILE A 45 -4.87 16.06 5.26
C ILE A 45 -4.09 15.49 6.45
N ARG A 46 -4.73 15.42 7.63
CA ARG A 46 -4.10 14.90 8.84
C ARG A 46 -3.64 13.45 8.67
N THR A 47 -4.51 12.59 8.17
CA THR A 47 -4.19 11.17 7.97
C THR A 47 -3.05 10.96 6.97
N LYS A 48 -2.96 11.80 5.92
CA LYS A 48 -1.83 11.77 4.97
C LYS A 48 -0.51 12.15 5.64
N VAL A 49 -0.52 13.19 6.47
CA VAL A 49 0.68 13.65 7.19
C VAL A 49 1.12 12.60 8.21
N GLU A 50 0.20 12.04 9.00
CA GLU A 50 0.48 10.99 9.98
C GLU A 50 1.11 9.75 9.32
N LYS A 51 0.58 9.31 8.17
CA LYS A 51 1.18 8.20 7.40
C LYS A 51 2.60 8.50 6.93
N GLN A 52 2.85 9.73 6.46
CA GLN A 52 4.19 10.14 6.05
C GLN A 52 5.17 10.20 7.23
N ILE A 53 4.75 10.76 8.37
CA ILE A 53 5.56 10.83 9.58
C ILE A 53 5.89 9.42 10.06
N ALA A 54 4.90 8.53 10.16
CA ALA A 54 5.12 7.15 10.61
C ALA A 54 6.05 6.36 9.67
N LYS A 55 5.93 6.58 8.35
CA LYS A 55 6.85 5.97 7.37
C LYS A 55 8.26 6.52 7.53
N LYS A 56 8.41 7.85 7.60
CA LYS A 56 9.72 8.52 7.75
C LYS A 56 10.42 8.10 9.05
N GLN A 57 9.69 8.04 10.16
CA GLN A 57 10.21 7.57 11.44
C GLN A 57 10.74 6.14 11.37
N LYS A 58 10.04 5.23 10.67
CA LYS A 58 10.52 3.85 10.47
C LYS A 58 11.79 3.79 9.63
N GLU A 59 11.84 4.53 8.53
CA GLU A 59 13.03 4.59 7.67
C GLU A 59 14.22 5.18 8.42
N GLU A 60 13.99 6.21 9.24
CA GLU A 60 15.00 6.86 10.09
C GLU A 60 15.53 5.91 11.17
N GLN A 61 14.66 5.16 11.86
CA GLN A 61 15.09 4.12 12.82
C GLN A 61 15.95 3.04 12.18
N LEU A 62 15.57 2.57 10.98
CA LEU A 62 16.36 1.56 10.26
C LEU A 62 17.71 2.12 9.80
N HIS A 63 17.74 3.38 9.38
CA HIS A 63 18.96 4.07 8.97
C HIS A 63 19.93 4.22 10.16
N GLU A 64 19.44 4.68 11.31
CA GLU A 64 20.23 4.81 12.55
C GLU A 64 20.79 3.45 13.00
N LEU A 65 19.95 2.41 13.03
CA LEU A 65 20.37 1.05 13.37
C LEU A 65 21.48 0.53 12.44
N ALA A 66 21.37 0.81 11.14
CA ALA A 66 22.36 0.41 10.16
C ALA A 66 23.69 1.16 10.35
N LEU A 67 23.66 2.45 10.67
CA LEU A 67 24.85 3.22 11.00
C LEU A 67 25.52 2.67 12.27
N HIS A 68 24.75 2.44 13.33
CA HIS A 68 25.26 1.88 14.59
C HIS A 68 25.89 0.48 14.37
N ALA A 69 25.22 -0.40 13.65
CA ALA A 69 25.76 -1.73 13.33
C ALA A 69 27.04 -1.65 12.47
N ARG A 70 27.22 -0.59 11.69
CA ARG A 70 28.46 -0.34 10.95
C ARG A 70 29.56 0.12 11.88
N THR A 71 29.32 1.11 12.75
CA THR A 71 30.33 1.60 13.69
C THR A 71 30.83 0.50 14.63
N ASP A 72 29.92 -0.33 15.14
CA ASP A 72 30.25 -1.47 16.00
C ASP A 72 31.14 -2.50 15.27
N ARG A 73 30.92 -2.69 13.97
CA ARG A 73 31.66 -3.65 13.14
C ARG A 73 32.97 -3.13 12.58
N THR A 74 33.01 -1.88 12.13
CA THR A 74 34.23 -1.27 11.60
C THR A 74 35.25 -1.03 12.70
N GLY A 75 34.84 -1.05 13.97
CA GLY A 75 35.72 -0.85 15.11
C GLY A 75 36.30 0.57 15.17
N ILE A 76 35.74 1.49 14.40
CA ILE A 76 36.13 2.90 14.37
C ILE A 76 35.16 3.63 15.28
N CYS A 77 35.60 3.93 16.50
CA CYS A 77 34.91 4.88 17.37
C CYS A 77 34.73 6.19 16.59
N PRO A 78 33.53 6.81 16.57
CA PRO A 78 33.41 8.17 16.06
C PRO A 78 34.36 9.04 16.90
N ALA A 79 35.42 9.53 16.29
CA ALA A 79 36.43 10.30 16.98
C ALA A 79 35.77 11.58 17.50
N ASP A 80 35.87 11.82 18.81
CA ASP A 80 35.42 13.05 19.48
C ASP A 80 36.24 14.29 19.08
N ASN A 81 37.11 14.19 18.07
CA ASN A 81 37.97 15.25 17.58
C ASN A 81 37.45 15.78 16.24
N PHE A 82 36.94 17.01 16.27
CA PHE A 82 36.30 17.70 15.15
C PHE A 82 37.28 18.15 14.04
N ASP A 83 38.59 18.02 14.21
CA ASP A 83 39.59 18.46 13.23
C ASP A 83 39.88 17.40 12.14
N ASP A 84 39.68 16.11 12.43
CA ASP A 84 39.94 15.02 11.48
C ASP A 84 38.72 14.68 10.59
N THR A 85 37.54 15.22 10.89
CA THR A 85 36.32 14.93 10.13
C THR A 85 36.37 15.52 8.71
N GLU A 86 36.92 16.73 8.56
CA GLU A 86 37.14 17.35 7.24
C GLU A 86 38.24 16.62 6.45
N ALA A 87 39.29 16.15 7.12
CA ALA A 87 40.35 15.34 6.49
C ALA A 87 39.85 13.96 6.03
N LEU A 88 38.97 13.30 6.80
CA LEU A 88 38.36 12.01 6.46
C LEU A 88 37.31 12.13 5.35
N ILE A 89 36.50 13.19 5.35
CA ILE A 89 35.55 13.48 4.27
C ILE A 89 36.30 13.80 2.97
N ASN A 90 37.40 14.56 3.05
CA ASN A 90 38.24 14.85 1.89
C ASN A 90 39.04 13.63 1.41
N ALA A 91 39.52 12.77 2.32
CA ALA A 91 40.16 11.49 1.97
C ALA A 91 39.18 10.51 1.29
N SER A 92 37.91 10.50 1.73
CA SER A 92 36.83 9.75 1.05
C SER A 92 36.49 10.33 -0.32
N LYS A 93 36.81 11.60 -0.57
CA LYS A 93 36.67 12.31 -1.84
C LYS A 93 37.93 12.20 -2.73
N CYS A 94 39.09 11.87 -2.15
CA CYS A 94 40.33 11.50 -2.84
C CYS A 94 40.33 10.06 -3.37
N PHE A 95 39.21 9.34 -3.31
CA PHE A 95 38.97 8.28 -4.30
C PHE A 95 38.75 8.94 -5.66
N GLU A 96 39.81 9.49 -6.22
CA GLU A 96 39.91 9.67 -7.64
C GLU A 96 39.72 8.27 -8.24
N GLN A 97 38.72 8.14 -9.09
CA GLN A 97 38.56 6.99 -9.96
C GLN A 97 39.70 6.95 -10.99
N GLU A 98 40.94 7.14 -10.58
CA GLU A 98 42.13 6.86 -11.37
C GLU A 98 42.48 5.37 -11.23
N TYR A 99 41.46 4.55 -11.42
CA TYR A 99 41.62 3.34 -12.18
C TYR A 99 40.66 3.51 -13.34
N ASP A 100 41.20 3.98 -14.47
CA ASP A 100 40.72 3.50 -15.75
C ASP A 100 40.70 1.97 -15.62
N PHE A 101 39.52 1.44 -15.30
CA PHE A 101 39.22 0.03 -15.42
C PHE A 101 39.52 -0.26 -16.87
N LYS A 102 40.72 -0.81 -17.12
CA LYS A 102 41.18 -1.16 -18.45
C LYS A 102 40.10 -2.07 -18.99
N GLU A 103 39.33 -1.49 -19.88
CA GLU A 103 38.22 -2.05 -20.59
C GLU A 103 38.69 -3.42 -21.07
N ALA A 104 38.25 -4.48 -20.39
CA ALA A 104 38.29 -5.80 -20.97
C ALA A 104 37.53 -5.64 -22.28
N ASP A 105 38.25 -5.80 -23.40
CA ASP A 105 37.83 -5.48 -24.76
C ASP A 105 36.31 -5.42 -24.91
N ARG A 106 35.77 -4.23 -25.18
CA ARG A 106 34.41 -4.05 -25.73
C ARG A 106 34.35 -4.54 -27.18
N ALA A 107 34.79 -5.78 -27.41
CA ALA A 107 34.60 -6.57 -28.61
C ALA A 107 34.28 -7.98 -28.09
N GLU A 108 33.04 -8.34 -27.80
CA GLU A 108 31.85 -8.22 -28.62
C GLU A 108 30.66 -7.88 -27.72
N LEU A 109 29.71 -7.09 -28.21
CA LEU A 109 28.33 -7.21 -27.75
C LEU A 109 27.91 -8.68 -27.94
N ARG A 110 28.13 -9.55 -26.94
CA ARG A 110 27.52 -10.87 -26.88
C ARG A 110 26.01 -10.64 -26.73
N GLU A 111 25.33 -10.37 -27.83
CA GLU A 111 23.88 -10.54 -28.00
C GLU A 111 23.48 -12.03 -28.02
N ARG A 112 24.37 -12.90 -27.53
CA ARG A 112 24.09 -14.30 -27.31
C ARG A 112 23.95 -14.49 -25.80
N PRO A 113 22.84 -15.11 -25.34
CA PRO A 113 22.69 -15.50 -23.95
C PRO A 113 23.98 -16.20 -23.51
N VAL A 114 24.51 -15.82 -22.35
CA VAL A 114 25.71 -16.41 -21.78
C VAL A 114 25.56 -17.93 -21.80
N GLN A 115 26.25 -18.58 -22.73
CA GLN A 115 26.33 -20.03 -22.77
C GLN A 115 27.32 -20.42 -21.69
N PHE A 116 26.80 -20.73 -20.51
CA PHE A 116 27.55 -21.51 -19.54
C PHE A 116 27.93 -22.83 -20.23
N GLN A 117 29.19 -23.25 -20.06
CA GLN A 117 29.52 -24.64 -20.32
C GLN A 117 28.61 -25.45 -19.39
N CYS A 118 27.58 -26.09 -19.96
CA CYS A 118 26.68 -26.96 -19.21
C CYS A 118 27.44 -28.25 -18.89
N ASP A 119 28.44 -28.13 -18.03
CA ASP A 119 28.88 -29.26 -17.23
C ASP A 119 27.72 -29.62 -16.31
N GLU A 120 27.55 -30.92 -16.08
CA GLU A 120 26.45 -31.48 -15.31
C GLU A 120 26.25 -30.69 -14.01
N ASP A 121 25.02 -30.19 -13.79
CA ASP A 121 24.71 -29.21 -12.75
C ASP A 121 25.40 -29.55 -11.42
N PRO A 122 26.43 -28.79 -11.01
CA PRO A 122 27.29 -29.17 -9.88
C PRO A 122 26.53 -29.18 -8.55
N PHE A 123 25.33 -28.59 -8.52
CA PHE A 123 24.45 -28.55 -7.36
C PHE A 123 23.23 -29.46 -7.50
N GLY A 124 23.03 -30.10 -8.65
CA GLY A 124 21.89 -30.99 -8.92
C GLY A 124 20.51 -30.33 -8.80
N LEU A 125 20.46 -29.00 -8.76
CA LEU A 125 19.24 -28.22 -8.56
C LEU A 125 18.28 -28.38 -9.74
N SER A 126 18.81 -28.62 -10.93
CA SER A 126 18.07 -28.88 -12.16
C SER A 126 17.20 -30.13 -12.04
N ASN A 127 17.68 -31.16 -11.36
CA ASN A 127 16.93 -32.40 -11.15
C ASN A 127 15.99 -32.26 -9.95
N PHE A 128 16.45 -31.63 -8.88
CA PHE A 128 15.62 -31.28 -7.73
C PHE A 128 14.40 -30.42 -8.11
N LEU A 129 14.57 -29.40 -8.94
CA LEU A 129 13.49 -28.54 -9.41
C LEU A 129 12.53 -29.29 -10.34
N LYS A 130 13.02 -30.28 -11.12
CA LYS A 130 12.15 -31.15 -11.90
C LYS A 130 11.28 -32.00 -10.96
N ASP A 131 11.85 -32.61 -9.93
CA ASP A 131 11.11 -33.45 -8.98
C ASP A 131 10.04 -32.65 -8.22
N VAL A 132 10.42 -31.48 -7.70
CA VAL A 132 9.48 -30.57 -7.01
C VAL A 132 8.38 -30.09 -7.96
N ARG A 133 8.72 -29.72 -9.20
CA ARG A 133 7.75 -29.23 -10.20
C ARG A 133 6.81 -30.33 -10.70
N HIS A 134 7.30 -31.56 -10.81
CA HIS A 134 6.49 -32.72 -11.20
C HIS A 134 5.75 -33.37 -10.03
N GLY A 135 5.81 -32.77 -8.84
CA GLY A 135 4.98 -33.16 -7.70
C GLY A 135 5.42 -34.47 -7.04
N SER A 136 6.64 -34.94 -7.30
CA SER A 136 7.25 -36.02 -6.52
C SER A 136 7.87 -35.41 -5.26
N ALA A 137 7.01 -35.14 -4.27
CA ALA A 137 7.49 -34.90 -2.92
C ALA A 137 8.19 -36.18 -2.39
N GLY A 138 9.51 -36.25 -2.60
CA GLY A 138 10.50 -37.02 -1.85
C GLY A 138 10.26 -38.52 -1.66
N SER A 139 10.95 -39.36 -2.44
CA SER A 139 11.16 -40.77 -2.05
C SER A 139 12.42 -41.38 -2.67
N SER A 140 13.60 -41.11 -2.08
CA SER A 140 14.70 -42.10 -1.98
C SER A 140 15.96 -41.56 -1.29
N ALA A 141 15.86 -41.20 -0.01
CA ALA A 141 16.85 -41.55 1.01
C ALA A 141 16.46 -40.87 2.33
N LEU A 142 16.35 -41.66 3.39
CA LEU A 142 16.23 -41.25 4.80
C LEU A 142 14.81 -40.92 5.33
N SER A 143 14.11 -42.02 5.66
CA SER A 143 13.43 -42.25 6.94
C SER A 143 12.13 -41.51 7.33
N ALA A 144 11.11 -42.35 7.56
CA ALA A 144 10.27 -42.41 8.76
C ALA A 144 9.04 -41.49 8.90
N ASN A 145 7.88 -42.14 8.72
CA ASN A 145 6.66 -42.07 9.53
C ASN A 145 6.13 -40.70 9.92
N ARG A 146 5.19 -40.12 9.14
CA ARG A 146 4.07 -39.31 9.68
C ARG A 146 2.83 -39.45 8.82
N SER A 147 1.80 -39.98 9.46
CA SER A 147 0.49 -40.32 8.94
C SER A 147 -0.39 -39.10 8.67
N SER A 148 -1.34 -39.28 7.75
CA SER A 148 -2.71 -38.73 7.76
C SER A 148 -2.95 -37.22 7.55
N SER A 149 -3.71 -36.97 6.47
CA SER A 149 -5.00 -36.27 6.45
C SER A 149 -5.10 -34.83 5.93
N SER A 150 -6.16 -34.66 5.12
CA SER A 150 -6.91 -33.44 4.79
C SER A 150 -6.35 -32.47 3.74
N SER A 151 -6.74 -32.77 2.50
CA SER A 151 -7.48 -31.86 1.60
C SER A 151 -7.67 -30.40 2.05
N PHE A 152 -7.05 -29.46 1.32
CA PHE A 152 -7.69 -28.19 0.96
C PHE A 152 -7.19 -27.74 -0.43
N LYS A 153 -8.06 -27.89 -1.44
CA LYS A 153 -7.93 -27.21 -2.73
C LYS A 153 -8.27 -25.73 -2.53
N ARG A 154 -7.38 -24.81 -2.92
CA ARG A 154 -7.72 -23.41 -3.19
C ARG A 154 -7.19 -23.02 -4.56
N SER A 155 -8.13 -22.81 -5.48
CA SER A 155 -7.91 -22.20 -6.79
C SER A 155 -7.80 -20.68 -6.63
N ASN A 156 -6.68 -20.09 -7.07
CA ASN A 156 -6.54 -18.64 -7.21
C ASN A 156 -6.66 -18.28 -8.70
N ALA A 157 -7.77 -17.64 -9.06
CA ALA A 157 -7.95 -16.92 -10.31
C ALA A 157 -8.60 -15.56 -9.98
N ASP A 158 -8.25 -14.54 -10.76
CA ASP A 158 -8.72 -13.15 -10.76
C ASP A 158 -8.16 -12.15 -9.75
N ASP A 159 -7.12 -11.40 -10.17
CA ASP A 159 -6.90 -10.02 -9.72
C ASP A 159 -6.03 -9.16 -10.69
N GLN A 160 -6.33 -9.15 -12.01
CA GLN A 160 -5.52 -8.41 -12.99
C GLN A 160 -6.30 -7.62 -14.06
N GLN A 161 -7.46 -7.03 -13.76
CA GLN A 161 -8.20 -6.26 -14.78
C GLN A 161 -8.49 -4.77 -14.49
N GLU A 162 -8.04 -4.19 -13.37
CA GLU A 162 -8.47 -2.81 -13.04
C GLU A 162 -7.43 -1.70 -13.25
N ARG A 163 -6.30 -1.95 -13.95
CA ARG A 163 -5.25 -0.93 -14.13
C ARG A 163 -5.23 -0.19 -15.47
N THR A 164 -6.11 -0.49 -16.42
CA THR A 164 -5.99 0.05 -17.80
C THR A 164 -7.05 1.07 -18.22
N SER A 165 -8.10 1.33 -17.42
CA SER A 165 -9.21 2.18 -17.86
C SER A 165 -9.07 3.67 -17.54
N GLU A 166 -8.18 4.09 -16.64
CA GLU A 166 -8.18 5.48 -16.14
C GLU A 166 -7.37 6.49 -16.99
N LYS A 167 -6.65 6.04 -18.03
CA LYS A 167 -5.75 6.91 -18.82
C LYS A 167 -6.35 7.49 -20.11
N ARG A 168 -7.65 7.30 -20.38
CA ARG A 168 -8.29 7.77 -21.64
C ARG A 168 -9.34 8.89 -21.48
N ARG A 169 -9.43 9.53 -20.31
CA ARG A 169 -10.46 10.56 -20.03
C ARG A 169 -9.95 12.01 -19.96
N LYS A 170 -8.83 12.32 -20.63
CA LYS A 170 -8.41 13.69 -20.91
C LYS A 170 -7.78 13.80 -22.30
N LYS A 171 -8.61 14.06 -23.30
CA LYS A 171 -8.29 14.93 -24.43
C LYS A 171 -9.59 15.48 -25.00
#